data_AF-A0A5M6I354-F1
#
_entry.id   AF-A0A5M6I354-F1
#
_cell.length_a   1.000
_cell.length_b   1.000
_cell.length_c   1.000
_cell.angle_alpha   90.00
_cell.angle_beta   90.00
_cell.angle_gamma   90.00
#
_symmetry.space_group_name_H-M   'P 1'
#
loop_
_entity.id
_entity.type
_entity.pdbx_description
1 polymer ?
#
loop_
_entity_poly.entity_id
_entity_poly.type
_entity_poly.pdbx_seq_one_letter_code
_entity_poly.pdbx_strand_id
1 'polypeptide(L)'
;MTAYVGVDVLGEDVADRPIAVVPQGKRLESLKPLLDEYRVRPERISGLSEHITLDSLIEHIKAHDTTQAVVFISREPARAVAVYDYVSGNGTASSVETEPNWRAWRAIHDFPLSREWKLWSRASGSKMGQGEFAAFVEDRILDILPAPDLTVTPNSDADTRLQELARLLNGTFAGPERMMELARGLVVHETSRVGEVINTNSGEGSIIFEEEHTDGAGQ
;
A
#
# COMPACT_ATOMS: atom_id res chain seq x y z
N MET A 1 -9.57 -72.90 -0.28
CA MET A 1 -8.36 -72.63 -1.07
C MET A 1 -8.00 -71.17 -0.82
N THR A 2 -7.11 -70.94 0.14
CA THR A 2 -6.77 -69.59 0.62
C THR A 2 -5.84 -68.95 -0.40
N ALA A 3 -6.37 -68.07 -1.23
CA ALA A 3 -5.57 -67.33 -2.20
C ALA A 3 -4.72 -66.31 -1.44
N TYR A 4 -3.43 -66.62 -1.28
CA TYR A 4 -2.42 -65.66 -0.87
C TYR A 4 -2.35 -64.58 -1.96
N VAL A 5 -2.91 -63.41 -1.70
CA VAL A 5 -2.63 -62.22 -2.51
C VAL A 5 -1.34 -61.65 -1.98
N GLY A 6 -0.22 -62.23 -2.44
CA GLY A 6 1.11 -61.66 -2.21
C GLY A 6 1.22 -60.37 -3.01
N VAL A 7 1.50 -59.26 -2.32
CA VAL A 7 1.97 -58.03 -2.96
C VAL A 7 3.48 -58.20 -3.11
N ASP A 8 3.93 -58.54 -4.31
CA ASP A 8 5.36 -58.54 -4.63
C ASP A 8 5.76 -57.14 -5.11
N VAL A 9 6.70 -56.53 -4.38
CA VAL A 9 7.35 -55.28 -4.77
C VAL A 9 8.53 -55.64 -5.65
N LEU A 10 8.36 -55.57 -6.97
CA LEU A 10 9.42 -55.82 -7.94
C LEU A 10 9.97 -54.49 -8.45
N GLY A 11 11.13 -54.10 -7.90
CA GLY A 11 11.99 -53.07 -8.48
C GLY A 11 12.08 -51.80 -7.65
N GLU A 12 13.29 -51.52 -7.17
CA GLU A 12 13.68 -50.33 -6.42
C GLU A 12 14.16 -49.19 -7.33
N ASP A 13 13.82 -49.20 -8.64
CA ASP A 13 14.53 -48.36 -9.61
C ASP A 13 13.64 -47.67 -10.66
N VAL A 14 12.58 -47.00 -10.18
CA VAL A 14 11.98 -45.85 -10.87
C VAL A 14 11.64 -44.78 -9.82
N ALA A 15 12.68 -44.09 -9.34
CA ALA A 15 12.61 -42.82 -8.60
C ALA A 15 11.42 -42.67 -7.61
N ASP A 16 11.58 -43.23 -6.41
CA ASP A 16 10.90 -42.81 -5.17
C ASP A 16 9.36 -42.82 -5.14
N ARG A 17 8.68 -43.50 -6.08
CA ARG A 17 7.22 -43.63 -6.07
C ARG A 17 6.81 -45.08 -5.87
N PRO A 18 6.11 -45.44 -4.76
CA PRO A 18 5.60 -46.78 -4.61
C PRO A 18 4.48 -47.02 -5.63
N ILE A 19 4.72 -47.95 -6.56
CA ILE A 19 3.74 -48.40 -7.55
C ILE A 19 3.24 -49.77 -7.10
N ALA A 20 1.92 -49.95 -7.00
CA ALA A 20 1.32 -51.27 -6.77
C ALA A 20 1.00 -51.95 -8.11
N VAL A 21 1.48 -53.18 -8.29
CA VAL A 21 1.09 -54.04 -9.41
C VAL A 21 -0.25 -54.70 -9.07
N VAL A 22 -1.26 -54.49 -9.91
CA VAL A 22 -2.61 -55.04 -9.72
C VAL A 22 -2.87 -56.15 -10.75
N PRO A 23 -3.49 -57.29 -10.39
CA PRO A 23 -3.73 -58.40 -11.32
C PRO A 23 -4.52 -58.03 -12.59
N GLN A 24 -4.34 -58.81 -13.65
CA GLN A 24 -4.84 -58.55 -15.00
C GLN A 24 -6.34 -58.19 -15.02
N GLY A 25 -6.68 -57.01 -15.57
CA GLY A 25 -8.05 -56.47 -15.60
C GLY A 25 -8.38 -55.47 -14.48
N LYS A 26 -7.41 -55.08 -13.65
CA LYS A 26 -7.58 -54.07 -12.59
C LYS A 26 -6.91 -52.74 -12.96
N ARG A 27 -7.43 -51.64 -12.41
CA ARG A 27 -6.97 -50.26 -12.66
C ARG A 27 -5.81 -49.90 -11.74
N LEU A 28 -4.80 -49.20 -12.28
CA LEU A 28 -3.73 -48.59 -11.48
C LEU A 28 -4.31 -47.42 -10.68
N GLU A 29 -4.19 -47.47 -9.35
CA GLU A 29 -4.61 -46.38 -8.47
C GLU A 29 -3.41 -45.83 -7.69
N SER A 30 -3.45 -44.53 -7.40
CA SER A 30 -2.40 -43.88 -6.62
C SER A 30 -2.44 -44.39 -5.18
N LEU A 31 -1.29 -44.78 -4.65
CA LEU A 31 -1.15 -45.17 -3.24
C LEU A 31 -1.06 -43.96 -2.30
N LYS A 32 -0.91 -42.75 -2.84
CA LYS A 32 -0.74 -41.53 -2.04
C LYS A 32 -1.90 -41.30 -1.04
N PRO A 33 -3.19 -41.42 -1.42
CA PRO A 33 -4.29 -41.23 -0.46
C PRO A 33 -4.27 -42.26 0.67
N LEU A 34 -3.89 -43.50 0.38
CA LEU A 34 -3.78 -44.56 1.38
C LEU A 34 -2.61 -44.29 2.33
N LEU A 35 -1.47 -43.85 1.82
CA LEU A 35 -0.31 -43.48 2.64
C LEU A 35 -0.57 -42.23 3.49
N ASP A 36 -1.30 -41.25 2.94
CA ASP A 36 -1.68 -40.04 3.64
C ASP A 36 -2.63 -40.33 4.83
N GLU A 37 -3.44 -41.40 4.77
CA GLU A 37 -4.32 -41.81 5.88
C GLU A 37 -3.56 -42.24 7.14
N TYR A 38 -2.39 -42.86 6.98
CA TYR A 38 -1.57 -43.33 8.11
C TYR A 38 -0.55 -42.28 8.59
N ARG A 39 -0.51 -41.09 7.99
CA ARG A 39 0.42 -40.04 8.37
C ARG A 39 -0.04 -39.31 9.64
N VAL A 40 0.80 -39.32 10.66
CA VAL A 40 0.58 -38.56 11.91
C VAL A 40 0.83 -37.05 11.73
N ARG A 41 1.56 -36.67 10.68
CA ARG A 41 1.89 -35.28 10.34
C ARG A 41 1.83 -35.06 8.82
N PRO A 42 1.57 -33.82 8.35
CA PRO A 42 1.56 -33.51 6.93
C PRO A 42 2.87 -33.90 6.24
N GLU A 43 2.78 -34.28 4.96
CA GLU A 43 3.94 -34.63 4.13
C GLU A 43 4.89 -33.45 3.88
N ARG A 44 4.32 -32.24 3.75
CA ARG A 44 5.07 -31.00 3.53
C ARG A 44 4.51 -29.89 4.41
N ILE A 45 5.38 -28.98 4.83
CA ILE A 45 4.97 -27.72 5.46
C ILE A 45 4.21 -26.88 4.43
N SER A 46 3.02 -26.43 4.81
CA SER A 46 2.22 -25.51 4.03
C SER A 46 1.33 -24.71 4.98
N GLY A 47 0.97 -23.50 4.58
CA GLY A 47 0.14 -22.64 5.42
C GLY A 47 0.39 -21.16 5.19
N LEU A 48 -0.43 -20.37 5.86
CA LEU A 48 -0.36 -18.92 5.90
C LEU A 48 -0.30 -18.49 7.38
N SER A 49 0.81 -17.87 7.78
CA SER A 49 0.93 -17.21 9.07
C SER A 49 0.59 -15.72 8.91
N GLU A 50 -0.35 -15.19 9.69
CA GLU A 50 -0.71 -13.77 9.66
C GLU A 50 -0.08 -13.05 10.86
N HIS A 51 0.66 -11.98 10.60
CA HIS A 51 1.38 -11.21 11.61
C HIS A 51 0.81 -9.79 11.71
N ILE A 52 0.46 -9.41 12.94
CA ILE A 52 -0.09 -8.07 13.23
C ILE A 52 1.01 -7.02 13.27
N THR A 53 2.20 -7.35 13.74
CA THR A 53 3.35 -6.43 13.81
C THR A 53 4.45 -6.87 12.85
N LEU A 54 5.19 -5.88 12.34
CA LEU A 54 6.36 -6.13 11.49
C LEU A 54 7.42 -6.94 12.26
N ASP A 55 7.62 -6.64 13.55
CA ASP A 55 8.56 -7.37 14.41
C ASP A 55 8.21 -8.85 14.51
N SER A 56 6.92 -9.20 14.67
CA SER A 56 6.46 -10.58 14.70
C SER A 56 6.75 -11.31 13.40
N LEU A 57 6.58 -10.64 12.25
CA LEU A 57 6.94 -11.22 10.95
C LEU A 57 8.46 -11.44 10.84
N ILE A 58 9.26 -10.46 11.24
CA ILE A 58 10.73 -10.54 11.20
C ILE A 58 11.23 -11.69 12.09
N GLU A 59 10.72 -11.79 13.32
CA GLU A 59 11.05 -12.88 14.23
C GLU A 59 10.63 -14.24 13.65
N HIS A 60 9.45 -14.32 13.05
CA HIS A 60 8.97 -15.55 12.42
C HIS A 60 9.83 -15.96 11.22
N ILE A 61 10.27 -15.03 10.39
CA ILE A 61 11.20 -15.29 9.28
C ILE A 61 12.55 -15.77 9.81
N LYS A 62 13.12 -15.07 10.80
CA LYS A 62 14.43 -15.44 11.40
C LYS A 62 14.39 -16.81 12.08
N ALA A 63 13.29 -17.16 12.74
CA ALA A 63 13.12 -18.46 13.38
C ALA A 63 13.07 -19.61 12.36
N HIS A 64 12.70 -19.31 11.12
CA HIS A 64 12.53 -20.27 10.02
C HIS A 64 13.48 -19.96 8.87
N ASP A 65 14.66 -19.41 9.16
CA ASP A 65 15.63 -18.98 8.16
C ASP A 65 16.04 -20.15 7.26
N THR A 66 15.40 -20.22 6.10
CA THR A 66 15.68 -21.16 5.03
C THR A 66 16.37 -20.40 3.92
N THR A 67 17.39 -21.00 3.30
CA THR A 67 18.14 -20.44 2.15
C THR A 67 17.29 -20.12 0.90
N GLN A 68 15.99 -20.41 0.94
CA GLN A 68 15.02 -20.25 -0.15
C GLN A 68 13.92 -19.22 0.16
N ALA A 69 13.95 -18.58 1.33
CA ALA A 69 12.94 -17.60 1.72
C ALA A 69 13.10 -16.29 0.96
N VAL A 70 12.01 -15.82 0.35
CA VAL A 70 11.97 -14.53 -0.35
C VAL A 70 10.85 -13.68 0.23
N VAL A 71 11.14 -12.41 0.52
CA VAL A 71 10.16 -11.44 1.03
C VAL A 71 9.80 -10.47 -0.08
N PHE A 72 8.51 -10.39 -0.39
CA PHE A 72 7.93 -9.45 -1.33
C PHE A 72 7.23 -8.33 -0.55
N ILE A 73 7.43 -7.08 -1.00
CA ILE A 73 6.73 -5.91 -0.47
C ILE A 73 5.92 -5.31 -1.61
N SER A 74 4.60 -5.21 -1.42
CA SER A 74 3.70 -4.47 -2.29
C SER A 74 3.30 -3.16 -1.63
N ARG A 75 3.10 -2.13 -2.44
CA ARG A 75 2.59 -0.82 -1.99
C ARG A 75 1.06 -0.76 -2.00
N GLU A 76 0.41 -1.53 -2.87
CA GLU A 76 -1.03 -1.49 -3.09
C GLU A 76 -1.58 -2.92 -3.27
N PRO A 77 -2.17 -3.54 -2.23
CA PRO A 77 -2.21 -3.07 -0.84
C PRO A 77 -0.81 -3.05 -0.21
N ALA A 78 -0.60 -2.17 0.77
CA ALA A 78 0.63 -2.13 1.55
C ALA A 78 0.78 -3.42 2.37
N ARG A 79 1.59 -4.36 1.87
CA ARG A 79 1.70 -5.73 2.41
C ARG A 79 3.10 -6.29 2.22
N ALA A 80 3.60 -6.97 3.25
CA ALA A 80 4.75 -7.84 3.16
C ALA A 80 4.30 -9.30 3.08
N VAL A 81 4.91 -10.08 2.18
CA VAL A 81 4.67 -11.52 2.01
C VAL A 81 6.01 -12.23 1.99
N ALA A 82 6.29 -13.05 3.00
CA ALA A 82 7.38 -14.00 2.98
C ALA A 82 6.90 -15.32 2.36
N VAL A 83 7.68 -15.87 1.42
CA VAL A 83 7.47 -17.19 0.82
C VAL A 83 8.71 -18.02 1.10
N TYR A 84 8.59 -19.06 1.91
CA TYR A 84 9.74 -19.86 2.37
C TYR A 84 10.21 -20.86 1.33
N ASP A 85 9.30 -21.38 0.50
CA ASP A 85 9.54 -22.39 -0.53
C ASP A 85 9.37 -21.78 -1.94
N TYR A 86 10.03 -20.64 -2.20
CA TYR A 86 9.81 -19.88 -3.43
C TYR A 86 10.39 -20.54 -4.69
N VAL A 87 11.68 -20.91 -4.64
CA VAL A 87 12.45 -21.58 -5.70
C VAL A 87 13.49 -22.54 -5.08
N SER A 88 13.92 -23.57 -5.79
CA SER A 88 15.08 -24.38 -5.42
C SER A 88 16.35 -23.84 -6.10
N GLY A 89 17.50 -23.95 -5.42
CA GLY A 89 18.78 -23.36 -5.83
C GLY A 89 19.35 -22.39 -4.79
N ASN A 90 20.65 -22.08 -4.85
CA ASN A 90 21.35 -21.22 -3.88
C ASN A 90 20.94 -19.74 -4.00
N GLY A 91 19.69 -19.42 -3.66
CA GLY A 91 19.18 -18.12 -3.20
C GLY A 91 19.38 -16.90 -4.11
N THR A 92 19.98 -17.05 -5.29
CA THR A 92 20.31 -15.95 -6.19
C THR A 92 19.62 -16.17 -7.52
N ALA A 93 18.68 -15.27 -7.84
CA ALA A 93 17.88 -15.25 -9.07
C ALA A 93 18.72 -15.17 -10.37
N SER A 94 20.05 -15.10 -10.26
CA SER A 94 20.99 -15.05 -11.39
C SER A 94 21.65 -16.41 -11.68
N SER A 95 21.36 -17.47 -10.91
CA SER A 95 21.89 -18.80 -11.19
C SER A 95 20.98 -19.54 -12.17
N VAL A 96 21.59 -20.14 -13.20
CA VAL A 96 20.96 -20.92 -14.28
C VAL A 96 20.21 -22.16 -13.74
N GLU A 97 20.31 -22.44 -12.44
CA GLU A 97 19.78 -23.61 -11.71
C GLU A 97 18.62 -23.24 -10.76
N THR A 98 17.84 -22.20 -11.07
CA THR A 98 16.64 -21.88 -10.27
C THR A 98 15.47 -22.74 -10.72
N GLU A 99 15.12 -23.80 -9.97
CA GLU A 99 13.97 -24.65 -10.32
C GLU A 99 12.69 -24.21 -9.57
N PRO A 100 11.50 -24.46 -10.17
CA PRO A 100 10.24 -24.16 -9.52
C PRO A 100 10.04 -24.95 -8.22
N ASN A 101 9.51 -24.29 -7.19
CA ASN A 101 9.16 -24.91 -5.91
C ASN A 101 7.67 -24.63 -5.58
N TRP A 102 7.18 -25.20 -4.49
CA TRP A 102 5.75 -25.33 -4.17
C TRP A 102 5.04 -24.03 -3.77
N ARG A 103 5.77 -23.02 -3.26
CA ARG A 103 5.24 -21.71 -2.84
C ARG A 103 4.05 -21.80 -1.87
N ALA A 104 3.99 -22.87 -1.10
CA ALA A 104 2.84 -23.25 -0.27
C ALA A 104 2.98 -22.77 1.17
N TRP A 105 4.16 -22.36 1.61
CA TRP A 105 4.41 -21.88 2.96
C TRP A 105 4.70 -20.38 2.95
N ARG A 106 3.79 -19.62 3.55
CA ARG A 106 3.80 -18.16 3.50
C ARG A 106 3.57 -17.53 4.86
N ALA A 107 4.14 -16.36 5.06
CA ALA A 107 3.80 -15.47 6.16
C ALA A 107 3.49 -14.08 5.62
N ILE A 108 2.47 -13.42 6.17
CA ILE A 108 2.03 -12.10 5.71
C ILE A 108 1.95 -11.11 6.85
N HIS A 109 2.22 -9.85 6.53
CA HIS A 109 1.95 -8.70 7.37
C HIS A 109 1.31 -7.60 6.52
N ASP A 110 0.10 -7.20 6.89
CA ASP A 110 -0.57 -6.04 6.31
C ASP A 110 -0.13 -4.78 7.06
N PHE A 111 0.26 -3.73 6.34
CA PHE A 111 0.55 -2.43 6.94
C PHE A 111 -0.78 -1.67 7.08
N PRO A 112 -1.36 -1.58 8.30
CA PRO A 112 -2.64 -0.93 8.47
C PRO A 112 -2.48 0.58 8.24
N LEU A 113 -3.20 1.09 7.25
CA LEU A 113 -3.36 2.55 7.10
C LEU A 113 -4.09 3.11 8.31
N SER A 114 -3.65 4.27 8.78
CA SER A 114 -4.28 4.97 9.90
C SER A 114 -5.75 5.28 9.59
N ARG A 115 -6.55 5.49 10.64
CA ARG A 115 -7.98 5.81 10.48
C ARG A 115 -8.14 7.10 9.69
N GLU A 116 -7.30 8.08 10.00
CA GLU A 116 -7.23 9.40 9.39
C GLU A 116 -6.95 9.23 7.90
N TRP A 117 -5.89 8.50 7.54
CA TRP A 117 -5.53 8.26 6.13
C TRP A 117 -6.67 7.64 5.34
N LYS A 118 -7.38 6.66 5.91
CA LYS A 118 -8.53 6.01 5.26
C LYS A 118 -9.69 6.98 5.02
N LEU A 119 -9.96 7.88 5.96
CA LEU A 119 -11.03 8.87 5.87
C LEU A 119 -10.71 9.94 4.82
N TRP A 120 -9.50 10.51 4.86
CA TRP A 120 -9.03 11.49 3.88
C TRP A 120 -8.94 10.89 2.47
N SER A 121 -8.42 9.67 2.33
CA SER A 121 -8.37 8.97 1.03
C SER A 121 -9.75 8.72 0.43
N ARG A 122 -10.77 8.48 1.27
CA ARG A 122 -12.16 8.30 0.81
C ARG A 122 -12.79 9.62 0.37
N ALA A 123 -12.52 10.70 1.11
CA ALA A 123 -13.04 12.02 0.79
C ALA A 123 -12.39 12.60 -0.48
N SER A 124 -11.12 12.26 -0.74
CA SER A 124 -10.40 12.67 -1.93
C SER A 124 -11.11 12.25 -3.22
N GLY A 125 -11.32 13.19 -4.13
CA GLY A 125 -12.00 12.95 -5.42
C GLY A 125 -13.52 12.79 -5.34
N SER A 126 -14.10 12.82 -4.13
CA SER A 126 -15.55 12.80 -3.93
C SER A 126 -16.10 14.21 -3.91
N LYS A 127 -17.19 14.45 -4.65
CA LYS A 127 -17.91 15.72 -4.60
C LYS A 127 -18.70 15.80 -3.29
N MET A 128 -18.58 16.91 -2.58
CA MET A 128 -19.30 17.18 -1.34
C MET A 128 -19.88 18.60 -1.38
N GLY A 129 -21.01 18.81 -0.72
CA GLY A 129 -21.58 20.15 -0.54
C GLY A 129 -20.75 20.96 0.46
N GLN A 130 -20.85 22.30 0.42
CA GLN A 130 -20.06 23.17 1.32
C GLN A 130 -20.28 22.84 2.81
N GLY A 131 -21.53 22.59 3.22
CA GLY A 131 -21.82 22.21 4.61
C GLY A 131 -21.26 20.84 5.02
N GLU A 132 -21.22 19.89 4.09
CA GLU A 132 -20.64 18.57 4.32
C GLU A 132 -19.11 18.63 4.39
N PHE A 133 -18.49 19.43 3.51
CA PHE A 133 -17.06 19.72 3.58
C PHE A 133 -16.68 20.39 4.90
N ALA A 134 -17.48 21.38 5.33
CA ALA A 134 -17.24 22.07 6.58
C ALA A 134 -17.26 21.12 7.76
N ALA A 135 -18.33 20.32 7.90
CA ALA A 135 -18.42 19.31 8.95
C ALA A 135 -17.26 18.30 8.89
N PHE A 136 -16.88 17.87 7.68
CA PHE A 136 -15.78 16.93 7.49
C PHE A 136 -14.44 17.46 8.00
N VAL A 137 -14.13 18.73 7.69
CA VAL A 137 -12.92 19.43 8.14
C VAL A 137 -12.98 19.71 9.64
N GLU A 138 -14.12 20.15 10.17
CA GLU A 138 -14.31 20.41 11.61
C GLU A 138 -14.04 19.16 12.45
N ASP A 139 -14.59 18.01 12.05
CA ASP A 139 -14.40 16.72 12.71
C ASP A 139 -12.94 16.22 12.69
N ARG A 140 -12.12 16.72 11.75
CA ARG A 140 -10.77 16.21 11.44
C ARG A 140 -9.71 17.31 11.51
N ILE A 141 -10.01 18.41 12.17
CA ILE A 141 -9.10 19.57 12.21
C ILE A 141 -7.76 19.24 12.86
N LEU A 142 -7.75 18.26 13.77
CA LEU A 142 -6.55 17.73 14.44
C LEU A 142 -5.65 16.91 13.51
N ASP A 143 -6.16 16.43 12.37
CA ASP A 143 -5.38 15.70 11.38
C ASP A 143 -4.56 16.66 10.50
N ILE A 144 -4.89 17.96 10.51
CA ILE A 144 -4.24 18.99 9.70
C ILE A 144 -3.07 19.58 10.48
N LEU A 145 -1.89 19.52 9.88
CA LEU A 145 -0.68 20.12 10.44
C LEU A 145 -0.70 21.64 10.27
N PRO A 146 -0.06 22.39 11.19
CA PRO A 146 0.17 23.82 10.98
C PRO A 146 0.91 24.04 9.66
N ALA A 147 0.58 25.13 8.97
CA ALA A 147 1.31 25.53 7.78
C ALA A 147 2.78 25.73 8.15
N PRO A 148 3.73 25.19 7.37
CA PRO A 148 5.15 25.41 7.65
C PRO A 148 5.47 26.90 7.52
N ASP A 149 6.40 27.36 8.35
CA ASP A 149 7.00 28.66 8.13
C ASP A 149 7.98 28.57 6.95
N LEU A 150 7.63 29.22 5.85
CA LEU A 150 8.43 29.23 4.62
C LEU A 150 9.68 30.12 4.73
N THR A 151 9.81 30.91 5.81
CA THR A 151 10.95 31.80 6.06
C THR A 151 12.06 31.14 6.88
N VAL A 152 11.73 30.06 7.59
CA VAL A 152 12.66 29.32 8.44
C VAL A 152 13.47 28.34 7.60
N THR A 153 14.76 28.17 7.92
CA THR A 153 15.58 27.13 7.29
C THR A 153 14.99 25.75 7.60
N PRO A 154 14.73 24.92 6.58
CA PRO A 154 14.12 23.60 6.78
C PRO A 154 15.01 22.71 7.64
N ASN A 155 14.39 22.02 8.61
CA ASN A 155 15.10 21.14 9.55
C ASN A 155 15.08 19.67 9.11
N SER A 156 14.30 19.33 8.09
CA SER A 156 14.19 18.00 7.53
C SER A 156 14.05 18.03 6.00
N ASP A 157 14.36 16.92 5.33
CA ASP A 157 14.16 16.76 3.88
C ASP A 157 12.70 16.96 3.47
N ALA A 158 11.75 16.64 4.36
CA ALA A 158 10.32 16.84 4.13
C ALA A 158 9.96 18.33 4.11
N ASP A 159 10.52 19.13 5.03
CA ASP A 159 10.29 20.58 5.09
C ASP A 159 10.86 21.27 3.85
N THR A 160 12.05 20.85 3.40
CA THR A 160 12.67 21.37 2.17
C THR A 160 11.75 21.15 0.96
N ARG A 161 11.21 19.94 0.80
CA ARG A 161 10.27 19.63 -0.28
C ARG A 161 8.97 20.42 -0.18
N LEU A 162 8.45 20.64 1.04
CA LEU A 162 7.24 21.45 1.21
C LEU A 162 7.49 22.90 0.80
N GLN A 163 8.62 23.48 1.19
CA GLN A 163 9.00 24.85 0.81
C GLN A 163 9.21 25.01 -0.70
N GLU A 164 9.87 24.04 -1.34
CA GLU A 164 10.02 24.02 -2.80
C GLU A 164 8.66 23.97 -3.50
N LEU A 165 7.73 23.15 -3.01
CA LEU A 165 6.38 23.04 -3.56
C LEU A 165 5.58 24.33 -3.39
N ALA A 166 5.68 24.99 -2.23
CA ALA A 166 5.07 26.31 -2.00
C ALA A 166 5.58 27.36 -2.98
N ARG A 167 6.91 27.42 -3.20
CA ARG A 167 7.53 28.35 -4.16
C ARG A 167 7.06 28.07 -5.59
N LEU A 168 6.98 26.80 -5.97
CA LEU A 168 6.56 26.40 -7.32
C LEU A 168 5.09 26.72 -7.59
N LEU A 169 4.23 26.56 -6.58
CA LEU A 169 2.81 26.87 -6.69
C LEU A 169 2.49 28.36 -6.48
N ASN A 170 3.50 29.20 -6.21
CA ASN A 170 3.33 30.62 -5.86
C ASN A 170 2.26 30.84 -4.77
N GLY A 171 2.14 29.90 -3.84
CA GLY A 171 1.04 29.85 -2.87
C GLY A 171 1.48 29.53 -1.46
N THR A 172 0.61 29.82 -0.49
CA THR A 172 0.79 29.46 0.91
C THR A 172 0.00 28.20 1.24
N PHE A 173 0.49 27.41 2.19
CA PHE A 173 -0.28 26.28 2.71
C PHE A 173 -1.31 26.76 3.72
N ALA A 174 -2.52 26.20 3.65
CA ALA A 174 -3.53 26.45 4.66
C ALA A 174 -3.25 25.58 5.90
N GLY A 175 -3.02 26.23 7.04
CA GLY A 175 -3.02 25.57 8.34
C GLY A 175 -4.45 25.32 8.84
N PRO A 176 -4.61 24.78 10.06
CA PRO A 176 -5.92 24.45 10.63
C PRO A 176 -6.89 25.64 10.66
N GLU A 177 -6.46 26.80 11.15
CA GLU A 177 -7.33 27.98 11.25
C GLU A 177 -7.83 28.44 9.89
N ARG A 178 -6.92 28.55 8.91
CA ARG A 178 -7.28 28.93 7.55
C ARG A 178 -8.19 27.89 6.88
N MET A 179 -7.96 26.59 7.13
CA MET A 179 -8.81 25.52 6.61
C MET A 179 -10.23 25.61 7.20
N MET A 180 -10.37 26.01 8.46
CA MET A 180 -11.66 26.23 9.11
C MET A 180 -12.40 27.46 8.58
N GLU A 181 -11.69 28.55 8.26
CA GLU A 181 -12.28 29.71 7.58
C GLU A 181 -12.82 29.34 6.20
N LEU A 182 -12.00 28.65 5.41
CA LEU A 182 -12.38 28.17 4.08
C LEU A 182 -13.57 27.20 4.12
N ALA A 183 -13.62 26.35 5.14
CA ALA A 183 -14.73 25.45 5.42
C ALA A 183 -16.03 26.22 5.73
N ARG A 184 -15.98 27.22 6.62
CA ARG A 184 -17.16 28.01 7.04
C ARG A 184 -17.70 28.93 5.95
N GLY A 185 -16.86 29.30 4.99
CA GLY A 185 -17.26 30.05 3.80
C GLY A 185 -16.19 31.07 3.44
N LEU A 186 -15.69 30.96 2.21
CA LEU A 186 -14.82 31.97 1.62
C LEU A 186 -15.65 33.23 1.31
N VAL A 187 -15.58 34.24 2.16
CA VAL A 187 -16.08 35.58 1.82
C VAL A 187 -15.00 36.27 0.97
N VAL A 188 -15.12 36.18 -0.35
CA VAL A 188 -14.30 36.98 -1.27
C VAL A 188 -14.93 38.37 -1.35
N HIS A 189 -14.24 39.39 -0.84
CA HIS A 189 -14.62 40.77 -1.06
C HIS A 189 -13.95 41.28 -2.33
N GLU A 190 -14.70 41.31 -3.43
CA GLU A 190 -14.24 41.94 -4.67
C GLU A 190 -14.37 43.47 -4.53
N THR A 191 -13.24 44.17 -4.44
CA THR A 191 -13.22 45.64 -4.45
C THR A 191 -12.73 46.12 -5.81
N SER A 192 -13.61 46.19 -6.81
CA SER A 192 -13.30 46.80 -8.11
C SER A 192 -13.28 48.33 -7.97
N ARG A 193 -12.13 48.97 -8.19
CA ARG A 193 -12.01 50.43 -8.28
C ARG A 193 -11.85 50.83 -9.75
N VAL A 194 -12.89 51.44 -10.32
CA VAL A 194 -12.81 52.08 -11.63
C VAL A 194 -12.33 53.52 -11.42
N GLY A 195 -11.07 53.80 -11.76
CA GLY A 195 -10.50 55.14 -11.75
C GLY A 195 -10.51 55.77 -13.13
N GLU A 196 -11.38 56.74 -13.37
CA GLU A 196 -11.34 57.57 -14.57
C GLU A 196 -10.45 58.79 -14.31
N VAL A 197 -9.26 58.83 -14.91
CA VAL A 197 -8.40 60.03 -14.86
C VAL A 197 -8.61 60.82 -16.15
N ILE A 198 -9.41 61.87 -16.08
CA ILE A 198 -9.61 62.82 -17.19
C ILE A 198 -8.57 63.93 -17.06
N ASN A 199 -7.66 64.05 -18.04
CA ASN A 199 -6.82 65.24 -18.16
C ASN A 199 -7.61 66.33 -18.90
N THR A 200 -8.15 67.28 -18.14
CA THR A 200 -9.07 68.34 -18.61
C THR A 200 -8.46 69.35 -19.59
N ASN A 201 -7.17 69.24 -19.92
CA ASN A 201 -6.51 70.09 -20.93
C ASN A 201 -6.31 69.44 -22.30
N SER A 202 -6.37 68.11 -22.43
CA SER A 202 -6.09 67.42 -23.71
C SER A 202 -7.19 66.49 -24.22
N GLY A 203 -8.23 66.20 -23.41
CA GLY A 203 -9.39 65.43 -23.87
C GLY A 203 -9.14 63.94 -24.14
N GLU A 204 -7.95 63.43 -23.84
CA GLU A 204 -7.67 61.99 -23.88
C GLU A 204 -8.02 61.36 -22.52
N GLY A 205 -8.92 60.36 -22.55
CA GLY A 205 -9.25 59.53 -21.39
C GLY A 205 -8.50 58.20 -21.46
N SER A 206 -7.87 57.81 -20.36
CA SER A 206 -7.30 56.46 -20.19
C SER A 206 -8.14 55.70 -19.17
N ILE A 207 -8.63 54.51 -19.55
CA ILE A 207 -9.32 53.59 -18.65
C ILE A 207 -8.26 52.61 -18.15
N ILE A 208 -7.92 52.70 -16.87
CA ILE A 208 -7.01 51.77 -16.21
C ILE A 208 -7.87 50.77 -15.43
N PHE A 209 -7.75 49.49 -15.81
CA PHE A 209 -8.32 48.39 -15.04
C PHE A 209 -7.25 47.90 -14.07
N GLU A 210 -7.51 48.02 -12.77
CA GLU A 210 -6.66 47.49 -11.71
C GLU A 210 -7.52 46.54 -10.87
N GLU A 211 -7.24 45.23 -11.00
CA GLU A 211 -7.92 44.17 -10.23
C GLU A 211 -7.00 43.76 -9.07
N GLU A 212 -7.42 44.06 -7.84
CA GLU A 212 -6.71 43.70 -6.62
C GLU A 212 -7.57 42.72 -5.81
N HIS A 213 -7.09 41.50 -5.62
CA HIS A 213 -7.76 40.48 -4.83
C HIS A 213 -7.25 40.54 -3.39
N THR A 214 -8.06 41.10 -2.49
CA THR A 214 -7.78 41.18 -1.05
C THR A 214 -8.66 40.19 -0.30
N ASP A 215 -8.11 39.54 0.72
CA ASP A 215 -8.88 38.65 1.59
C ASP A 215 -9.77 39.43 2.59
N GLY A 216 -10.58 38.73 3.38
CA GLY A 216 -11.49 39.35 4.36
C GLY A 216 -10.80 40.15 5.48
N ALA A 217 -9.47 40.11 5.58
CA ALA A 217 -8.68 40.94 6.49
C ALA A 217 -8.05 42.16 5.78
N GLY A 218 -8.27 42.33 4.47
CA GLY A 218 -7.75 43.44 3.69
C GLY A 218 -6.26 43.35 3.38
N GLN A 219 -5.70 42.13 3.30
CA GLN A 219 -4.35 41.86 2.77
C GLN A 219 -4.38 41.05 1.48
#